data_AF-A0A352XBB5-F1
#
_entry.id   AF-A0A352XBB5-F1
#
_cell.length_a   1.000
_cell.length_b   1.000
_cell.length_c   1.000
_cell.angle_alpha   90.00
_cell.angle_beta   90.00
_cell.angle_gamma   90.00
#
_symmetry.space_group_name_H-M   'P 1'
#
loop_
_entity.id
_entity.type
_entity.pdbx_description
1 polymer ?
#
loop_
_entity_poly.entity_id
_entity_poly.type
_entity_poly.pdbx_seq_one_letter_code
_entity_poly.pdbx_strand_id
1 'polypeptide(L)'
;IGTERHESRRIDNQLRGRAGRQGDPGSTKFFLSLEDNLLRIFGGDRVAGLMEAFRVEEDMPIESGMLTRSLEGAQKKVETFYYDTRKQVFEYDEVMNNQRRAIYAERRRVLEGLDLKEQVVQYAEKT
;
A
#
# COMPACT_ATOMS: atom_id res chain seq x y z
N ILE A 1 -16.42 10.70 10.86
CA ILE A 1 -16.08 11.77 9.89
C ILE A 1 -14.64 11.54 9.46
N GLY A 2 -14.33 11.66 8.17
CA GLY A 2 -12.96 11.64 7.64
C GLY A 2 -12.56 13.03 7.16
N THR A 3 -11.31 13.42 7.38
CA THR A 3 -10.77 14.75 7.05
C THR A 3 -9.92 14.77 5.78
N GLU A 4 -9.49 13.58 5.32
CA GLU A 4 -8.69 13.41 4.11
C GLU A 4 -8.99 12.02 3.51
N ARG A 5 -8.53 11.79 2.28
CA ARG A 5 -8.47 10.44 1.70
C ARG A 5 -7.15 9.78 2.07
N HIS A 6 -7.24 8.55 2.53
CA HIS A 6 -6.05 7.73 2.76
C HIS A 6 -5.49 7.22 1.43
N GLU A 7 -4.23 6.79 1.48
CA GLU A 7 -3.49 6.16 0.37
C GLU A 7 -4.18 4.91 -0.21
N SER A 8 -5.11 4.31 0.54
CA SER A 8 -5.91 3.17 0.08
C SER A 8 -7.38 3.28 0.48
N ARG A 9 -8.25 2.87 -0.45
CA ARG A 9 -9.70 2.78 -0.25
C ARG A 9 -10.05 1.83 0.89
N ARG A 10 -9.20 0.86 1.17
CA ARG A 10 -9.34 -0.07 2.30
C ARG A 10 -9.37 0.66 3.63
N ILE A 11 -8.46 1.62 3.85
CA ILE A 11 -8.38 2.36 5.12
C ILE A 11 -9.58 3.31 5.27
N ASP A 12 -9.99 3.94 4.17
CA ASP A 12 -11.24 4.73 4.18
C ASP A 12 -12.44 3.87 4.60
N ASN A 13 -12.55 2.65 4.06
CA ASN A 13 -13.62 1.72 4.42
C ASN A 13 -13.52 1.20 5.86
N GLN A 14 -12.31 1.05 6.40
CA GLN A 14 -12.11 0.74 7.82
C GLN A 14 -12.65 1.85 8.72
N LEU A 15 -12.44 3.12 8.36
CA LEU A 15 -13.04 4.25 9.08
C LEU A 15 -14.57 4.22 8.94
N ARG A 16 -15.09 3.96 7.74
CA ARG A 16 -16.55 3.86 7.52
C ARG A 16 -17.17 2.75 8.37
N GLY A 17 -16.53 1.58 8.43
CA GLY A 17 -16.99 0.42 9.18
C GLY A 17 -16.95 0.55 10.71
N ARG A 18 -16.45 1.67 11.25
CA ARG A 18 -16.56 1.97 12.69
C ARG A 18 -17.95 2.47 13.07
N ALA A 19 -18.74 2.97 12.12
CA ALA A 19 -20.13 3.35 12.33
C ALA A 19 -21.08 2.20 11.92
N GLY A 20 -22.28 2.15 12.52
CA GLY A 20 -23.36 1.23 12.14
C GLY A 20 -23.06 -0.25 12.40
N ARG A 21 -22.54 -0.58 13.58
CA ARG A 21 -22.24 -1.98 13.96
C ARG A 21 -23.54 -2.71 14.29
N GLN A 22 -23.64 -4.01 14.00
CA GLN A 22 -24.79 -4.86 14.38
C GLN A 22 -26.17 -4.32 13.96
N GLY A 23 -26.24 -3.56 12.86
CA GLY A 23 -27.49 -2.97 12.38
C GLY A 23 -27.83 -1.61 13.00
N ASP A 24 -26.95 -1.06 13.84
CA ASP A 24 -27.10 0.29 14.37
C ASP A 24 -27.14 1.33 13.24
N PRO A 25 -27.94 2.40 13.37
CA PRO A 25 -27.88 3.51 12.45
C PRO A 25 -26.53 4.23 12.57
N GLY A 26 -25.95 4.64 11.44
CA GLY A 26 -24.69 5.37 11.42
C GLY A 26 -24.48 6.09 10.10
N SER A 27 -23.79 7.22 10.15
CA SER A 27 -23.42 7.98 8.95
C SER A 27 -21.91 8.22 8.93
N THR A 28 -21.37 8.27 7.71
CA THR A 28 -19.95 8.51 7.48
C THR A 28 -19.85 9.52 6.35
N LYS A 29 -19.06 10.57 6.57
CA LYS A 29 -18.82 11.63 5.58
C LYS A 29 -17.34 11.97 5.59
N PHE A 30 -16.79 12.18 4.40
CA PHE A 30 -15.43 12.65 4.19
C PHE A 30 -15.52 14.10 3.72
N PHE A 31 -14.80 14.97 4.40
CA PHE A 31 -14.53 16.34 3.97
C PHE A 31 -13.12 16.32 3.42
N LEU A 32 -12.93 16.88 2.23
CA LEU A 32 -11.67 16.83 1.50
C LEU A 32 -11.35 18.25 1.04
N SER A 33 -10.06 18.59 1.04
CA SER A 33 -9.58 19.83 0.45
C SER A 33 -8.82 19.52 -0.84
N LEU A 34 -8.87 20.48 -1.77
CA LEU A 34 -8.02 20.44 -2.96
C LEU A 34 -6.52 20.53 -2.61
N GLU A 35 -6.19 21.00 -1.40
CA GLU A 35 -4.82 21.07 -0.88
C GLU A 35 -4.32 19.77 -0.25
N ASP A 36 -5.20 18.77 -0.08
CA ASP A 36 -4.84 17.48 0.52
C ASP A 36 -3.68 16.82 -0.23
N ASN A 37 -2.79 16.14 0.48
CA ASN A 37 -1.58 15.54 -0.09
C ASN A 37 -1.87 14.66 -1.32
N LEU A 38 -2.95 13.88 -1.28
CA LEU A 38 -3.33 13.00 -2.40
C LEU A 38 -3.69 13.80 -3.66
N LEU A 39 -4.42 14.91 -3.51
CA LEU A 39 -4.78 15.77 -4.63
C LEU A 39 -3.61 16.65 -5.07
N ARG A 40 -2.73 17.05 -4.17
CA ARG A 40 -1.51 17.79 -4.52
C ARG A 40 -0.55 16.97 -5.38
N ILE A 41 -0.31 15.72 -5.01
CA ILE A 41 0.63 14.83 -5.73
C ILE A 41 0.10 14.46 -7.12
N PHE A 42 -1.21 14.27 -7.27
CA PHE A 42 -1.81 13.74 -8.51
C PHE A 42 -2.59 14.75 -9.34
N GLY A 43 -2.95 15.88 -8.74
CA GLY A 43 -3.72 16.95 -9.35
C GLY A 43 -2.88 18.09 -9.90
N GLY A 44 -1.66 18.30 -9.39
CA GLY A 44 -0.67 19.25 -9.92
C GLY A 44 -1.27 20.60 -10.32
N ASP A 45 -0.86 21.10 -11.49
CA ASP A 45 -1.31 22.40 -12.05
C ASP A 45 -2.83 22.45 -12.34
N ARG A 46 -3.48 21.29 -12.57
CA ARG A 46 -4.92 21.24 -12.86
C ARG A 46 -5.76 21.56 -11.63
N VAL A 47 -5.29 21.22 -10.43
CA VAL A 47 -5.99 21.57 -9.19
C VAL A 47 -5.86 23.06 -8.90
N ALA A 48 -4.68 23.65 -9.15
CA ALA A 48 -4.48 25.10 -9.04
C ALA A 48 -5.38 25.87 -10.03
N GLY A 49 -5.45 25.42 -11.29
CA GLY A 49 -6.33 26.04 -12.29
C GLY A 49 -7.83 25.86 -11.98
N LEU A 50 -8.21 24.76 -11.31
CA LEU A 50 -9.58 24.59 -10.80
C LEU A 50 -9.87 25.58 -9.67
N MET A 51 -8.96 25.75 -8.69
CA MET A 51 -9.14 26.74 -7.63
C MET A 51 -9.33 28.17 -8.18
N GLU A 52 -8.52 28.54 -9.17
CA GLU A 52 -8.58 29.87 -9.79
C GLU A 52 -9.83 30.06 -10.67
N ALA A 53 -10.21 29.03 -11.44
CA ALA A 53 -11.39 29.07 -12.29
C ALA A 53 -12.70 29.08 -11.51
N PHE A 54 -12.72 28.43 -10.34
CA PHE A 54 -13.94 28.30 -9.59
C PHE A 54 -14.34 29.60 -8.89
N ARG A 55 -13.43 30.49 -8.46
CA ARG A 55 -13.76 31.70 -7.66
C ARG A 55 -14.88 31.42 -6.63
N VAL A 56 -14.90 30.19 -6.13
CA VAL A 56 -15.99 29.68 -5.32
C VAL A 56 -15.82 30.34 -3.96
N GLU A 57 -16.87 30.99 -3.46
CA GLU A 57 -16.93 31.48 -2.09
C GLU A 57 -16.32 30.41 -1.17
N GLU A 58 -15.36 30.78 -0.31
CA GLU A 58 -14.46 29.85 0.40
C GLU A 58 -15.18 28.70 1.13
N ASP A 59 -16.47 28.86 1.42
CA ASP A 59 -17.31 27.94 2.19
C ASP A 59 -18.24 27.05 1.34
N MET A 60 -18.23 27.16 0.01
CA MET A 60 -19.15 26.42 -0.87
C MET A 60 -18.60 25.03 -1.24
N PRO A 61 -19.28 23.92 -0.87
CA PRO A 61 -18.80 22.58 -1.19
C PRO A 61 -18.87 22.30 -2.69
N ILE A 62 -17.75 21.85 -3.26
CA ILE A 62 -17.65 21.48 -4.67
C ILE A 62 -18.08 20.02 -4.86
N GLU A 63 -19.24 19.81 -5.48
CA GLU A 63 -19.66 18.49 -5.93
C GLU A 63 -19.54 18.39 -7.46
N SER A 64 -18.50 17.69 -7.92
CA SER A 64 -18.29 17.41 -9.35
C SER A 64 -17.95 15.95 -9.57
N GLY A 65 -18.72 15.27 -10.41
CA GLY A 65 -18.43 13.88 -10.79
C GLY A 65 -17.07 13.72 -11.47
N MET A 66 -16.53 14.78 -12.11
CA MET A 66 -15.19 14.77 -12.68
C MET A 66 -14.11 14.76 -11.59
N LEU A 67 -14.28 15.58 -10.53
CA LEU A 67 -13.34 15.64 -9.40
C LEU A 67 -13.32 14.31 -8.64
N THR A 68 -14.49 13.72 -8.39
CA THR A 68 -14.61 12.41 -7.73
C THR A 68 -13.86 11.33 -8.50
N ARG A 69 -14.02 11.26 -9.83
CA ARG A 69 -13.30 10.27 -10.66
C ARG A 69 -11.78 10.49 -10.65
N SER A 70 -11.34 11.74 -10.71
CA SER A 70 -9.91 12.08 -10.63
C SER A 70 -9.30 11.66 -9.30
N LEU A 71 -10.01 11.88 -8.19
CA LEU A 71 -9.60 11.47 -6.86
C LEU A 71 -9.51 9.94 -6.72
N GLU A 72 -10.50 9.20 -7.24
CA GLU A 72 -10.44 7.73 -7.26
C GLU A 72 -9.26 7.22 -8.11
N GLY A 73 -8.99 7.86 -9.24
CA GLY A 73 -7.83 7.55 -10.08
C GLY A 73 -6.49 7.80 -9.37
N ALA A 74 -6.37 8.90 -8.63
CA ALA A 74 -5.20 9.21 -7.81
C ALA A 74 -4.98 8.15 -6.72
N GLN A 75 -6.03 7.82 -5.97
CA GLN A 75 -5.96 6.79 -4.92
C GLN A 75 -5.53 5.44 -5.50
N LYS A 76 -6.09 5.03 -6.65
CA LYS A 76 -5.71 3.79 -7.32
C LYS A 76 -4.24 3.77 -7.74
N LYS A 77 -3.70 4.89 -8.23
CA LYS A 77 -2.27 5.00 -8.59
C LYS A 77 -1.36 4.82 -7.37
N VAL A 78 -1.72 5.41 -6.23
CA VAL A 78 -0.97 5.23 -4.97
C VAL A 78 -1.00 3.77 -4.52
N GLU A 79 -2.17 3.13 -4.59
CA GLU A 79 -2.29 1.71 -4.27
C GLU A 79 -1.40 0.83 -5.17
N THR A 80 -1.38 1.10 -6.47
CA THR A 80 -0.51 0.39 -7.42
C THR A 80 0.97 0.64 -7.12
N PHE A 81 1.37 1.88 -6.83
CA PHE A 81 2.74 2.22 -6.47
C PHE A 81 3.23 1.39 -5.25
N TYR A 82 2.46 1.39 -4.15
CA TYR A 82 2.81 0.59 -2.97
C TYR A 82 2.73 -0.92 -3.22
N TYR A 83 1.87 -1.38 -4.13
CA TYR A 83 1.84 -2.78 -4.54
C TYR A 83 3.15 -3.16 -5.27
N ASP A 84 3.58 -2.35 -6.24
CA ASP A 84 4.79 -2.61 -7.02
C ASP A 84 6.04 -2.55 -6.14
N THR A 85 6.14 -1.59 -5.22
CA THR A 85 7.25 -1.53 -4.25
C THR A 85 7.31 -2.82 -3.41
N ARG A 86 6.17 -3.30 -2.91
CA ARG A 86 6.12 -4.55 -2.12
C ARG A 86 6.50 -5.76 -2.97
N LYS A 87 6.08 -5.79 -4.25
CA LYS A 87 6.45 -6.84 -5.20
C LYS A 87 7.97 -6.88 -5.41
N GLN A 88 8.60 -5.73 -5.64
CA GLN A 88 10.04 -5.64 -5.79
C GLN A 88 10.78 -6.12 -4.53
N VAL A 89 10.38 -5.64 -3.35
CA VAL A 89 10.98 -6.08 -2.07
C VAL A 89 10.86 -7.60 -1.90
N PHE A 90 9.71 -8.19 -2.25
CA PHE A 90 9.50 -9.63 -2.21
C PHE A 90 10.41 -10.38 -3.19
N GLU A 91 10.56 -9.89 -4.42
CA GLU A 91 11.44 -10.51 -5.43
C GLU A 91 12.91 -10.51 -4.98
N TYR A 92 13.39 -9.42 -4.34
CA TYR A 92 14.73 -9.40 -3.75
C TYR A 92 14.87 -10.34 -2.56
N ASP A 93 13.86 -10.42 -1.69
CA ASP A 93 13.88 -11.33 -0.53
C ASP A 93 13.84 -12.80 -0.97
N GLU A 94 13.18 -13.15 -2.07
CA GLU A 94 13.08 -14.52 -2.56
C GLU A 94 14.46 -15.17 -2.80
N VAL A 95 15.40 -14.41 -3.40
CA VAL A 95 16.78 -14.88 -3.64
C VAL A 95 17.47 -15.20 -2.31
N MET A 96 17.40 -14.28 -1.35
CA MET A 96 18.01 -14.45 -0.03
C MET A 96 17.33 -15.55 0.77
N ASN A 97 16.01 -15.71 0.63
CA ASN A 97 15.23 -16.73 1.29
C ASN A 97 15.60 -18.13 0.77
N ASN A 98 15.81 -18.29 -0.54
CA ASN A 98 16.25 -19.57 -1.11
C ASN A 98 17.64 -19.97 -0.60
N GLN A 99 18.59 -19.03 -0.57
CA GLN A 99 19.91 -19.27 0.03
C GLN A 99 19.80 -19.61 1.53
N ARG A 100 18.97 -18.85 2.27
CA ARG A 100 18.74 -19.05 3.70
C ARG A 100 18.16 -20.44 3.98
N ARG A 101 17.18 -20.89 3.20
CA ARG A 101 16.57 -22.22 3.33
C ARG A 101 17.60 -23.33 3.10
N ALA A 102 18.46 -23.22 2.09
CA ALA A 102 19.52 -24.18 1.83
C ALA A 102 20.50 -24.27 3.02
N ILE A 103 21.03 -23.13 3.47
CA ILE A 103 21.98 -23.09 4.60
C ILE A 103 21.32 -23.55 5.90
N TYR A 104 20.07 -23.18 6.16
CA TYR A 104 19.37 -23.60 7.37
C TYR A 104 19.04 -25.09 7.37
N ALA A 105 18.79 -25.68 6.19
CA ALA A 105 18.65 -27.13 6.07
C ALA A 105 19.96 -27.84 6.42
N GLU A 106 21.11 -27.40 5.86
CA GLU A 106 22.43 -27.97 6.22
C GLU A 106 22.70 -27.84 7.73
N ARG A 107 22.51 -26.64 8.29
CA ARG A 107 22.70 -26.41 9.74
C ARG A 107 21.81 -27.31 10.58
N ARG A 108 20.56 -27.52 10.17
CA ARG A 108 19.63 -28.38 10.89
C ARG A 108 20.09 -29.84 10.88
N ARG A 109 20.58 -30.35 9.75
CA ARG A 109 21.11 -31.72 9.67
C ARG A 109 22.28 -31.94 10.63
N VAL A 110 23.16 -30.95 10.78
CA VAL A 110 24.26 -30.98 11.76
C VAL A 110 23.72 -31.01 13.19
N LEU A 111 22.74 -30.16 13.50
CA LEU A 111 22.16 -30.07 14.85
C LEU A 111 21.34 -31.30 15.25
N GLU A 112 20.70 -31.96 14.29
CA GLU A 112 19.93 -33.20 14.50
C GLU A 112 20.81 -34.45 14.59
N GLY A 113 22.14 -34.32 14.41
CA GLY A 113 23.09 -35.42 14.59
C GLY A 113 23.05 -36.47 13.48
N LEU A 114 22.60 -36.11 12.28
CA LEU A 114 22.65 -36.98 11.11
C LEU A 114 24.11 -37.25 10.70
N ASP A 115 24.39 -38.42 10.10
CA ASP A 115 25.73 -38.71 9.58
C ASP A 115 26.05 -37.79 8.39
N LEU A 116 27.10 -36.98 8.54
CA LEU A 116 27.54 -35.97 7.57
C LEU A 116 28.74 -36.43 6.74
N LYS A 117 29.29 -37.62 7.02
CA LYS A 117 30.56 -38.06 6.42
C LYS A 117 30.52 -38.03 4.89
N GLU A 118 29.44 -38.54 4.30
CA GLU A 118 29.26 -38.58 2.84
C GLU A 118 29.21 -37.17 2.22
N GLN A 119 28.54 -36.22 2.87
CA GLN A 119 28.44 -34.84 2.39
C GLN A 119 29.79 -34.12 2.45
N VAL A 120 30.55 -34.32 3.52
CA VAL A 120 31.89 -33.74 3.67
C VAL A 120 32.85 -34.28 2.62
N VAL A 121 32.82 -35.59 2.33
CA VAL A 121 33.61 -36.20 1.26
C VAL A 121 33.21 -35.62 -0.10
N GLN A 122 31.91 -35.51 -0.39
CA GLN A 122 31.43 -34.88 -1.63
C GLN A 122 31.87 -33.42 -1.79
N TYR A 123 31.93 -32.64 -0.72
CA TYR A 123 32.44 -31.26 -0.77
C TYR A 123 33.95 -31.22 -1.01
N ALA A 124 34.71 -32.12 -0.41
CA ALA A 124 36.15 -32.21 -0.59
C ALA A 124 36.56 -32.63 -2.00
N GLU A 125 35.76 -33.46 -2.68
CA GLU A 125 36.01 -33.88 -4.07
C GLU A 125 35.62 -32.81 -5.11
N LYS A 126 34.70 -31.90 -4.76
CA LYS A 126 34.25 -30.81 -5.64
C LYS A 126 35.05 -29.51 -5.51
N THR A 127 35.88 -29.39 -4.48
CA THR A 127 36.74 -28.23 -4.22
C THR A 127 38.11 -28.45 -4.85
#